data_AF-A0A7C4MCC2-F1
#
_entry.id   AF-A0A7C4MCC2-F1
#
_cell.length_a   1.000
_cell.length_b   1.000
_cell.length_c   1.000
_cell.angle_alpha   90.00
_cell.angle_beta   90.00
_cell.angle_gamma   90.00
#
_symmetry.space_group_name_H-M   'P 1'
#
loop_
_entity.id
_entity.type
_entity.pdbx_description
1 polymer ?
#
loop_
_entity_poly.entity_id
_entity_poly.type
_entity_poly.pdbx_seq_one_letter_code
_entity_poly.pdbx_strand_id
1 'polypeptide(L)'
;MFQARLHLVQVYTVFCSLPSYLSCFSHYINFLKFVILRAKIYNTISSTLYSLIVLSLDLGTSGCKGYMISSEGKIISTVKVGYETYFGPGNVVEQNPIDWVNASLKCLKILCRNRSLRGDVVGLCVDATVGTLVPIEGWGVPSVERVPMYSDMRALDETKFVGERFGEAYLYQRTGNPLTLFPHF
;
A
#
# COMPACT_ATOMS: atom_id res chain seq x y z
N MET A 1 6.08 13.25 -29.53
CA MET A 1 6.19 12.00 -28.75
C MET A 1 6.61 12.35 -27.33
N PHE A 2 5.66 12.46 -26.39
CA PHE A 2 5.97 12.65 -24.97
C PHE A 2 5.83 11.29 -24.26
N GLN A 3 6.97 10.68 -23.93
CA GLN A 3 7.02 9.54 -22.99
C GLN A 3 6.77 10.09 -21.58
N ALA A 4 5.59 9.83 -21.01
CA ALA A 4 5.36 10.06 -19.59
C ALA A 4 6.18 9.02 -18.80
N ARG A 5 7.25 9.48 -18.14
CA ARG A 5 8.00 8.68 -17.17
C ARG A 5 7.18 8.57 -15.89
N LEU A 6 6.84 7.34 -15.52
CA LEU A 6 6.17 7.02 -14.26
C LEU A 6 7.20 7.25 -13.13
N HIS A 7 7.03 8.29 -12.33
CA HIS A 7 7.81 8.48 -11.11
C HIS A 7 7.05 7.82 -9.96
N LEU A 8 7.40 6.58 -9.63
CA LEU A 8 6.99 5.94 -8.38
C LEU A 8 7.78 6.62 -7.26
N VAL A 9 7.13 7.44 -6.44
CA VAL A 9 7.72 7.89 -5.17
C VAL A 9 7.36 6.83 -4.14
N GLN A 10 8.32 5.95 -3.83
CA GLN A 10 8.16 4.87 -2.87
C GLN A 10 8.58 5.37 -1.48
N VAL A 11 7.67 5.30 -0.52
CA VAL A 11 8.01 5.25 0.91
C VAL A 11 8.22 3.77 1.25
N TYR A 12 9.47 3.45 1.56
CA TYR A 12 10.11 2.16 1.92
C TYR A 12 9.26 0.87 1.89
N THR A 13 9.50 0.03 0.89
CA THR A 13 9.32 -1.43 0.99
C THR A 13 10.53 -2.10 0.33
N VAL A 14 11.34 -2.83 1.11
CA VAL A 14 12.54 -3.52 0.63
C VAL A 14 12.09 -4.74 -0.20
N PHE A 15 12.36 -4.75 -1.51
CA PHE A 15 12.21 -5.92 -2.36
C PHE A 15 13.58 -6.54 -2.63
N CYS A 16 13.74 -7.81 -2.27
CA CYS A 16 14.91 -8.61 -2.63
C CYS A 16 14.78 -9.09 -4.09
N SER A 17 15.78 -8.84 -4.92
CA SER A 17 15.76 -9.02 -6.37
C SER A 17 16.17 -10.44 -6.81
N LEU A 18 15.29 -11.17 -7.50
CA LEU A 18 15.66 -12.27 -8.40
C LEU A 18 14.81 -12.23 -9.70
N PRO A 19 15.38 -12.62 -10.88
CA PRO A 19 15.05 -12.00 -12.17
C PRO A 19 13.95 -12.65 -13.00
N SER A 20 13.31 -13.70 -12.52
CA SER A 20 12.24 -14.36 -13.25
C SER A 20 10.93 -14.10 -12.53
N TYR A 21 9.82 -14.15 -13.28
CA TYR A 21 8.45 -14.21 -12.80
C TYR A 21 7.62 -12.89 -13.02
N LEU A 22 7.00 -12.74 -14.24
CA LEU A 22 5.99 -11.74 -14.74
C LEU A 22 4.40 -11.87 -14.63
N SER A 23 3.68 -13.00 -14.51
CA SER A 23 2.20 -13.16 -14.52
C SER A 23 1.33 -12.49 -13.42
N CYS A 24 1.55 -12.64 -12.10
CA CYS A 24 0.62 -12.09 -11.08
C CYS A 24 0.79 -10.56 -10.92
N PHE A 25 2.04 -10.11 -10.86
CA PHE A 25 2.40 -8.69 -10.93
C PHE A 25 1.99 -8.07 -12.27
N SER A 26 1.95 -8.83 -13.38
CA SER A 26 1.38 -8.32 -14.63
C SER A 26 -0.09 -8.00 -14.51
N HIS A 27 -0.91 -8.69 -13.70
CA HIS A 27 -2.34 -8.33 -13.60
C HIS A 27 -2.53 -7.01 -12.86
N TYR A 28 -1.78 -6.77 -11.79
CA TYR A 28 -1.79 -5.49 -11.07
C TYR A 28 -1.18 -4.36 -11.92
N ILE A 29 -0.02 -4.58 -12.55
CA ILE A 29 0.61 -3.61 -13.46
C ILE A 29 -0.22 -3.40 -14.73
N ASN A 30 -0.85 -4.42 -15.30
CA ASN A 30 -1.74 -4.32 -16.46
C ASN A 30 -3.05 -3.64 -16.06
N PHE A 31 -3.55 -3.84 -14.84
CA PHE A 31 -4.69 -3.10 -14.31
C PHE A 31 -4.33 -1.63 -14.09
N LEU A 32 -3.17 -1.32 -13.48
CA LEU A 32 -2.68 0.05 -13.33
C LEU A 32 -2.47 0.71 -14.70
N LYS A 33 -1.84 0.02 -15.64
CA LYS A 33 -1.73 0.46 -17.04
C LYS A 33 -3.10 0.62 -17.69
N PHE A 34 -4.05 -0.26 -17.45
CA PHE A 34 -5.42 -0.18 -17.98
C PHE A 34 -6.20 1.00 -17.39
N VAL A 35 -6.08 1.28 -16.09
CA VAL A 35 -6.68 2.45 -15.42
C VAL A 35 -6.11 3.73 -16.02
N ILE A 36 -4.78 3.82 -16.17
CA ILE A 36 -4.11 4.98 -16.77
C ILE A 36 -4.46 5.13 -18.26
N LEU A 37 -4.48 4.03 -19.02
CA LEU A 37 -4.81 4.05 -20.46
C LEU A 37 -6.28 4.40 -20.71
N ARG A 38 -7.22 3.88 -19.90
CA ARG A 38 -8.63 4.25 -20.02
C ARG A 38 -8.88 5.70 -19.61
N ALA A 39 -8.17 6.24 -18.62
CA ALA A 39 -8.27 7.65 -18.26
C ALA A 39 -8.01 8.56 -19.47
N LYS A 40 -7.00 8.24 -20.30
CA LYS A 40 -6.70 8.98 -21.55
C LYS A 40 -7.78 8.91 -22.62
N ILE A 41 -8.54 7.81 -22.70
CA ILE A 41 -9.56 7.59 -23.77
C ILE A 41 -10.83 8.41 -23.52
N TYR A 42 -11.13 8.84 -22.29
CA TYR A 42 -12.42 9.46 -21.95
C TYR A 42 -12.50 10.97 -22.17
N ASN A 43 -11.51 11.62 -22.80
CA ASN A 43 -11.31 13.07 -22.83
C ASN A 43 -12.21 13.94 -23.76
N THR A 44 -13.44 13.54 -24.11
CA THR A 44 -14.29 14.35 -25.01
C THR A 44 -15.59 14.88 -24.34
N ILE A 45 -15.61 16.21 -24.07
CA ILE A 45 -16.72 17.18 -23.82
C ILE A 45 -17.16 17.53 -22.36
N SER A 46 -16.99 18.82 -21.97
CA SER A 46 -17.62 19.62 -20.87
C SER A 46 -17.21 19.35 -19.39
N SER A 47 -17.19 20.28 -18.41
CA SER A 47 -16.96 21.76 -18.32
C SER A 47 -16.23 22.14 -17.02
N THR A 48 -15.65 21.16 -16.31
CA THR A 48 -14.74 21.37 -15.18
C THR A 48 -13.52 20.48 -15.39
N LEU A 49 -12.61 20.89 -16.29
CA LEU A 49 -11.39 20.14 -16.57
C LEU A 49 -10.33 20.49 -15.53
N TYR A 50 -9.87 19.50 -14.77
CA TYR A 50 -8.51 19.54 -14.24
C TYR A 50 -7.61 18.98 -15.33
N SER A 51 -6.54 19.69 -15.69
CA SER A 51 -5.65 19.24 -16.77
C SER A 51 -4.89 17.98 -16.36
N LEU A 52 -4.47 17.88 -15.09
CA LEU A 52 -3.72 16.75 -14.55
C LEU A 52 -4.30 16.30 -13.20
N ILE A 53 -4.28 14.99 -12.98
CA ILE A 53 -4.82 14.33 -11.78
C ILE A 53 -3.77 13.36 -11.22
N VAL A 54 -3.61 13.37 -9.90
CA VAL A 54 -2.89 12.36 -9.14
C VAL A 54 -3.89 11.54 -8.35
N LEU A 55 -3.79 10.21 -8.44
CA LEU A 55 -4.49 9.31 -7.54
C LEU A 55 -3.58 9.00 -6.36
N SER A 56 -4.13 8.89 -5.16
CA SER A 56 -3.37 8.38 -4.02
C SER A 56 -4.14 7.32 -3.25
N LEU A 57 -3.41 6.39 -2.64
CA LEU A 57 -3.92 5.36 -1.75
C LEU A 57 -3.16 5.44 -0.42
N ASP A 58 -3.89 5.41 0.69
CA ASP A 58 -3.39 5.28 2.05
C ASP A 58 -3.96 3.97 2.61
N LEU A 59 -3.11 2.95 2.72
CA LEU A 59 -3.42 1.64 3.27
C LEU A 59 -3.20 1.66 4.78
N GLY A 60 -4.21 2.10 5.51
CA GLY A 60 -4.20 2.16 6.97
C GLY A 60 -4.55 0.83 7.64
N THR A 61 -4.73 0.85 8.96
CA THR A 61 -5.03 -0.37 9.73
C THR A 61 -6.48 -0.87 9.60
N SER A 62 -7.41 -0.11 9.04
CA SER A 62 -8.84 -0.49 8.96
C SER A 62 -9.43 -0.38 7.57
N GLY A 63 -8.58 -0.16 6.57
CA GLY A 63 -9.03 0.06 5.21
C GLY A 63 -8.09 0.91 4.38
N CYS A 64 -8.29 0.86 3.08
CA CYS A 64 -7.63 1.72 2.11
C CYS A 64 -8.47 2.99 1.90
N LYS A 65 -7.85 4.16 2.07
CA LYS A 65 -8.40 5.44 1.65
C LYS A 65 -7.82 5.80 0.28
N GLY A 66 -8.68 6.13 -0.67
CA GLY A 66 -8.29 6.61 -1.97
C GLY A 66 -8.62 8.10 -2.14
N TYR A 67 -7.74 8.84 -2.80
CA TYR A 67 -7.96 10.24 -3.14
C TYR A 67 -7.72 10.47 -4.63
N MET A 68 -8.49 11.39 -5.19
CA MET A 68 -8.23 12.00 -6.49
C MET A 68 -7.88 13.46 -6.24
N ILE A 69 -6.71 13.88 -6.69
CA ILE A 69 -6.12 15.20 -6.38
C ILE A 69 -5.77 15.90 -7.69
N SER A 70 -6.09 17.19 -7.81
CA SER A 70 -5.72 17.99 -8.97
C SER A 70 -4.24 18.40 -8.95
N SER A 71 -3.71 18.87 -10.09
CA SER A 71 -2.36 19.48 -10.18
C SER A 71 -2.13 20.63 -9.20
N GLU A 72 -3.19 21.31 -8.77
CA GLU A 72 -3.13 22.43 -7.83
C GLU A 72 -3.21 21.96 -6.36
N GLY A 73 -3.20 20.64 -6.11
CA GLY A 73 -3.26 20.04 -4.77
C GLY A 73 -4.67 19.98 -4.19
N LYS A 74 -5.72 20.23 -4.98
CA LYS A 74 -7.11 20.18 -4.49
C LYS A 74 -7.63 18.74 -4.48
N ILE A 75 -8.22 18.31 -3.37
CA ILE A 75 -8.94 17.04 -3.30
C ILE A 75 -10.24 17.14 -4.09
N ILE A 76 -10.34 16.36 -5.16
CA ILE A 76 -11.49 16.28 -6.06
C ILE A 76 -12.50 15.24 -5.55
N SER A 77 -12.01 14.09 -5.09
CA SER A 77 -12.83 12.99 -4.62
C SER A 77 -12.07 12.14 -3.61
N THR A 78 -12.81 11.51 -2.70
CA THR A 78 -12.30 10.59 -1.69
C THR A 78 -13.16 9.35 -1.62
N VAL A 79 -12.54 8.23 -1.25
CA VAL A 79 -13.22 6.97 -1.00
C VAL A 79 -12.50 6.24 0.12
N LYS A 80 -13.23 5.46 0.92
CA LYS A 80 -12.65 4.49 1.84
C LYS A 80 -13.25 3.12 1.59
N VAL A 81 -12.41 2.10 1.50
CA VAL A 81 -12.83 0.69 1.46
C VAL A 81 -12.20 -0.01 2.66
N GLY A 82 -13.04 -0.52 3.56
CA GLY A 82 -12.61 -1.25 4.74
C GLY A 82 -12.10 -2.65 4.41
N TYR A 83 -11.26 -3.18 5.30
CA TYR A 83 -10.89 -4.58 5.40
C TYR A 83 -10.77 -4.96 6.88
N GLU A 84 -10.92 -6.25 7.16
CA GLU A 84 -10.97 -6.77 8.51
C GLU A 84 -9.58 -6.85 9.14
N THR A 85 -9.54 -6.66 10.46
CA THR A 85 -8.38 -6.98 11.30
C THR A 85 -8.79 -8.08 12.25
N TYR A 86 -8.01 -9.16 12.27
CA TYR A 86 -8.26 -10.32 13.09
C TYR A 86 -7.51 -10.19 14.40
N PHE A 87 -8.25 -10.26 15.50
CA PHE A 87 -7.70 -10.23 16.85
C PHE A 87 -7.80 -11.63 17.46
N GLY A 88 -6.68 -12.17 17.90
CA GLY A 88 -6.58 -13.49 18.53
C GLY A 88 -6.04 -13.42 19.96
N PRO A 89 -6.05 -14.55 20.70
CA PRO A 89 -5.40 -14.64 22.00
C PRO A 89 -3.88 -14.43 21.89
N GLY A 90 -3.23 -14.05 22.99
CA GLY A 90 -1.78 -13.85 23.01
C GLY A 90 -1.32 -12.62 22.22
N ASN A 91 -2.12 -11.56 22.20
CA ASN A 91 -1.83 -10.31 21.48
C ASN A 91 -1.62 -10.48 19.96
N VAL A 92 -2.28 -11.49 19.39
CA VAL A 92 -2.30 -11.73 17.94
C VAL A 92 -3.15 -10.67 17.25
N VAL A 93 -2.56 -9.97 16.27
CA VAL A 93 -3.22 -8.99 15.42
C VAL A 93 -2.81 -9.24 13.98
N GLU A 94 -3.74 -9.71 13.15
CA GLU A 94 -3.44 -10.09 11.76
C GLU A 94 -4.36 -9.44 10.73
N GLN A 95 -3.87 -9.34 9.51
CA GLN A 95 -4.66 -8.98 8.34
C GLN A 95 -4.36 -9.91 7.18
N ASN A 96 -5.29 -10.02 6.23
CA ASN A 96 -5.07 -10.72 4.98
C ASN A 96 -4.51 -9.74 3.92
N PRO A 97 -3.28 -9.94 3.40
CA PRO A 97 -2.69 -9.05 2.39
C PRO A 97 -3.50 -8.94 1.10
N ILE A 98 -4.29 -9.97 0.76
CA ILE A 98 -5.17 -9.94 -0.42
C ILE A 98 -6.27 -8.89 -0.26
N ASP A 99 -6.73 -8.64 0.97
CA ASP A 99 -7.75 -7.62 1.23
C ASP A 99 -7.23 -6.21 0.99
N TRP A 100 -5.93 -5.97 1.24
CA TRP A 100 -5.27 -4.70 0.93
C TRP A 100 -5.28 -4.41 -0.57
N VAL A 101 -4.96 -5.42 -1.39
CA VAL A 101 -4.97 -5.33 -2.86
C VAL A 101 -6.40 -5.11 -3.35
N ASN A 102 -7.36 -5.91 -2.86
CA ASN A 102 -8.76 -5.79 -3.23
C ASN A 102 -9.35 -4.42 -2.89
N ALA A 103 -9.06 -3.90 -1.69
CA ALA A 103 -9.52 -2.59 -1.26
C ALA A 103 -8.90 -1.47 -2.10
N SER A 104 -7.61 -1.56 -2.41
CA SER A 104 -6.91 -0.62 -3.29
C SER A 104 -7.53 -0.56 -4.68
N LEU A 105 -7.75 -1.72 -5.31
CA LEU A 105 -8.38 -1.83 -6.63
C LEU A 105 -9.81 -1.29 -6.62
N LYS A 106 -10.57 -1.56 -5.54
CA LYS A 106 -11.93 -1.04 -5.37
C LYS A 106 -11.95 0.48 -5.19
N CYS A 107 -11.03 1.05 -4.41
CA CYS A 107 -10.85 2.49 -4.29
C CYS A 107 -10.60 3.13 -5.65
N LEU A 108 -9.60 2.64 -6.41
CA LEU A 108 -9.28 3.16 -7.73
C LEU A 108 -10.46 3.06 -8.69
N LYS A 109 -11.19 1.94 -8.68
CA LYS A 109 -12.38 1.74 -9.50
C LYS A 109 -13.49 2.73 -9.17
N ILE A 110 -13.71 3.03 -7.87
CA ILE A 110 -14.72 4.00 -7.44
C ILE A 110 -14.32 5.42 -7.86
N LEU A 111 -13.07 5.82 -7.60
CA LEU A 111 -12.56 7.14 -7.98
C LEU A 111 -12.68 7.39 -9.49
N CYS A 112 -12.38 6.38 -10.32
CA CYS A 112 -12.42 6.49 -11.77
C CYS A 112 -13.82 6.25 -12.38
N ARG A 113 -14.85 5.95 -11.57
CA ARG A 113 -16.19 5.64 -12.09
C ARG A 113 -16.93 6.89 -12.55
N ASN A 114 -16.69 8.03 -11.91
CA ASN A 114 -17.40 9.26 -12.22
C ASN A 114 -16.86 9.90 -13.51
N ARG A 115 -17.64 9.82 -14.57
CA ARG A 115 -17.27 10.35 -15.90
C ARG A 115 -17.18 11.88 -15.95
N SER A 116 -17.71 12.60 -14.96
CA SER A 116 -17.57 14.07 -14.90
C SER A 116 -16.23 14.52 -14.33
N LEU A 117 -15.47 13.63 -13.69
CA LEU A 117 -14.11 13.89 -13.22
C LEU A 117 -13.13 13.55 -14.33
N ARG A 118 -12.98 14.47 -15.29
CA ARG A 118 -12.08 14.33 -16.45
C ARG A 118 -10.77 15.08 -16.20
N GLY A 119 -9.66 14.36 -16.35
CA GLY A 119 -8.30 14.87 -16.32
C GLY A 119 -7.31 13.75 -16.55
N ASP A 120 -6.11 14.08 -17.01
CA ASP A 120 -5.09 13.06 -17.28
C ASP A 120 -4.51 12.57 -15.97
N VAL A 121 -4.73 11.29 -15.64
CA VAL A 121 -4.07 10.66 -14.49
C VAL A 121 -2.58 10.55 -14.79
N VAL A 122 -1.78 11.39 -14.13
CA VAL A 122 -0.33 11.49 -14.34
C VAL A 122 0.48 10.70 -13.33
N GLY A 123 -0.14 10.25 -12.24
CA GLY A 123 0.55 9.49 -11.20
C GLY A 123 -0.37 8.76 -10.23
N LEU A 124 0.21 7.76 -9.57
CA LEU A 124 -0.37 7.06 -8.44
C LEU A 124 0.62 7.13 -7.28
N CYS A 125 0.19 7.70 -6.16
CA CYS A 125 0.93 7.70 -4.90
C CYS A 125 0.36 6.60 -3.98
N VAL A 126 1.22 5.89 -3.27
CA VAL A 126 0.81 4.84 -2.35
C VAL A 126 1.56 5.01 -1.03
N ASP A 127 0.80 5.06 0.06
CA ASP A 127 1.27 5.03 1.44
C ASP A 127 0.64 3.82 2.15
N ALA A 128 1.34 3.25 3.14
CA ALA A 128 0.90 2.06 3.83
C ALA A 128 1.49 1.96 5.25
N THR A 129 0.84 1.16 6.10
CA THR A 129 1.38 0.78 7.41
C THR A 129 2.76 0.16 7.29
N VAL A 130 3.68 0.58 8.16
CA VAL A 130 5.04 0.05 8.25
C VAL A 130 5.16 -0.99 9.36
N GLY A 131 6.20 -1.83 9.31
CA GLY A 131 6.48 -2.80 10.38
C GLY A 131 5.71 -4.12 10.27
N THR A 132 5.03 -4.38 9.16
CA THR A 132 4.38 -5.66 8.86
C THR A 132 5.29 -6.55 8.00
N LEU A 133 5.43 -7.81 8.40
CA LEU A 133 6.14 -8.83 7.62
C LEU A 133 5.16 -9.62 6.76
N VAL A 134 5.35 -9.60 5.44
CA VAL A 134 4.55 -10.40 4.50
C VAL A 134 5.46 -11.45 3.87
N PRO A 135 5.42 -12.71 4.35
CA PRO A 135 6.12 -13.77 3.65
C PRO A 135 5.38 -14.02 2.33
N ILE A 136 6.15 -13.93 1.24
CA ILE A 136 5.66 -14.17 -0.11
C ILE A 136 6.37 -15.41 -0.66
N GLU A 137 5.62 -16.22 -1.39
CA GLU A 137 6.22 -17.23 -2.25
C GLU A 137 6.77 -16.55 -3.51
N GLY A 138 6.97 -17.33 -4.57
CA GLY A 138 7.15 -16.73 -5.89
C GLY A 138 6.03 -15.72 -6.21
N TRP A 139 6.17 -14.96 -7.29
CA TRP A 139 5.05 -14.22 -7.87
C TRP A 139 4.36 -13.15 -7.02
N GLY A 140 4.81 -12.86 -5.79
CA GLY A 140 4.12 -11.93 -4.89
C GLY A 140 2.83 -12.52 -4.31
N VAL A 141 2.70 -13.85 -4.31
CA VAL A 141 1.60 -14.54 -3.63
C VAL A 141 1.95 -14.66 -2.16
N PRO A 142 1.13 -14.14 -1.22
CA PRO A 142 1.34 -14.37 0.21
C PRO A 142 1.40 -15.87 0.49
N SER A 143 2.45 -16.32 1.19
CA SER A 143 2.62 -17.74 1.53
C SER A 143 1.70 -18.20 2.67
N VAL A 144 1.02 -17.25 3.30
CA VAL A 144 0.08 -17.45 4.40
C VAL A 144 -1.15 -16.57 4.17
N GLU A 145 -2.31 -17.03 4.63
CA GLU A 145 -3.57 -16.30 4.49
C GLU A 145 -3.55 -14.96 5.24
N ARG A 146 -2.95 -14.95 6.43
CA ARG A 146 -2.92 -13.80 7.34
C ARG A 146 -1.53 -13.54 7.84
N VAL A 147 -1.20 -12.26 7.97
CA VAL A 147 0.13 -11.80 8.39
C VAL A 147 0.04 -10.96 9.65
N PRO A 148 1.04 -11.03 10.55
CA PRO A 148 1.11 -10.17 11.73
C PRO A 148 1.18 -8.69 11.34
N MET A 149 0.32 -7.86 11.94
CA MET A 149 0.43 -6.41 11.85
C MET A 149 1.53 -5.89 12.78
N TYR A 150 1.97 -4.64 12.59
CA TYR A 150 2.97 -4.01 13.47
C TYR A 150 2.59 -4.00 14.96
N SER A 151 1.30 -4.12 15.27
CA SER A 151 0.74 -4.21 16.63
C SER A 151 0.61 -5.64 17.15
N ASP A 152 1.06 -6.63 16.39
CA ASP A 152 1.12 -8.02 16.83
C ASP A 152 2.28 -8.22 17.80
N MET A 153 1.99 -8.77 18.96
CA MET A 153 2.97 -8.98 20.04
C MET A 153 3.09 -10.45 20.40
N ARG A 154 2.95 -11.38 19.43
CA ARG A 154 3.09 -12.82 19.72
C ARG A 154 4.53 -13.25 20.01
N ALA A 155 5.51 -12.50 19.51
CA ALA A 155 6.93 -12.85 19.54
C ALA A 155 7.68 -12.30 20.77
N LEU A 156 7.06 -12.34 21.96
CA LEU A 156 7.64 -11.77 23.18
C LEU A 156 8.89 -12.53 23.63
N ASP A 157 8.88 -13.86 23.56
CA ASP A 157 10.01 -14.68 23.97
C ASP A 157 11.21 -14.49 23.04
N GLU A 158 10.97 -14.37 21.73
CA GLU A 158 12.00 -14.05 20.73
C GLU A 158 12.55 -12.64 20.93
N THR A 159 11.68 -11.67 21.23
CA THR A 159 12.08 -10.29 21.54
C THR A 159 13.00 -10.27 22.76
N LYS A 160 12.64 -10.99 23.83
CA LYS A 160 13.45 -11.12 25.04
C LYS A 160 14.80 -11.78 24.73
N PHE A 161 14.81 -12.88 23.97
CA PHE A 161 16.03 -13.56 23.56
C PHE A 161 16.99 -12.64 22.78
N VAL A 162 16.47 -11.87 21.83
CA VAL A 162 17.26 -10.89 21.06
C VAL A 162 17.80 -9.78 21.97
N GLY A 163 16.97 -9.28 22.89
CA GLY A 163 17.36 -8.26 23.87
C GLY A 163 18.48 -8.73 24.79
N GLU A 164 18.38 -9.94 25.34
CA GLU A 164 19.41 -10.54 26.20
C GLU A 164 20.71 -10.86 25.43
N ARG A 165 20.59 -11.27 24.15
CA ARG A 165 21.75 -11.68 23.35
C ARG A 165 22.60 -10.52 22.85
N PHE A 166 21.97 -9.40 22.50
CA PHE A 166 22.64 -8.27 21.82
C PHE A 166 22.62 -6.97 22.63
N GLY A 167 21.67 -6.80 23.54
CA GLY A 167 21.46 -5.57 24.31
C GLY A 167 20.66 -4.51 23.55
N GLU A 168 19.63 -3.94 24.17
CA GLU A 168 18.75 -2.96 23.53
C GLU A 168 19.49 -1.68 23.09
N ALA A 169 20.42 -1.17 23.90
CA ALA A 169 21.20 0.02 23.56
C ALA A 169 22.06 -0.19 22.31
N TYR A 170 22.64 -1.38 22.17
CA TYR A 170 23.42 -1.76 20.98
C TYR A 170 22.55 -1.79 19.72
N LEU A 171 21.34 -2.34 19.82
CA LEU A 171 20.38 -2.42 18.72
C LEU A 171 19.89 -1.02 18.33
N TYR A 172 19.46 -0.20 19.30
CA TYR A 172 18.99 1.16 19.07
C TYR A 172 20.04 2.02 18.37
N GLN A 173 21.31 1.94 18.79
CA GLN A 173 22.40 2.67 18.16
C GLN A 173 22.57 2.35 16.67
N ARG A 174 22.20 1.14 16.23
CA ARG A 174 22.39 0.65 14.86
C ARG A 174 21.15 0.80 14.00
N THR A 175 19.97 0.58 14.58
CA THR A 175 18.70 0.59 13.84
C THR A 175 17.98 1.94 13.93
N GLY A 176 18.32 2.78 14.90
CA GLY A 176 17.56 3.98 15.24
C GLY A 176 16.15 3.69 15.78
N ASN A 177 15.84 2.42 16.06
CA ASN A 177 14.52 1.95 16.48
C ASN A 177 14.62 1.16 17.79
N PRO A 178 13.66 1.30 18.71
CA PRO A 178 13.59 0.44 19.88
C PRO A 178 13.36 -1.01 19.46
N LEU A 179 13.74 -1.96 20.34
CA LEU A 179 13.58 -3.38 20.07
C LEU A 179 12.10 -3.80 19.95
N THR A 180 11.22 -3.15 20.71
CA THR A 180 9.77 -3.31 20.60
C THR A 180 9.11 -1.94 20.48
N LEU A 181 8.02 -1.86 19.69
CA LEU A 181 7.22 -0.64 19.52
C LEU A 181 6.37 -0.33 20.76
N PHE A 182 6.06 -1.34 21.56
CA PHE A 182 5.24 -1.22 22.78
C PHE A 182 6.09 -1.65 23.97
N PRO A 183 6.54 -0.71 24.82
CA PRO A 183 7.25 -1.06 26.03
C PRO A 183 6.31 -1.81 26.98
N HIS A 184 6.79 -2.94 27.47
CA HIS A 184 6.39 -3.69 28.66
C HIS A 184 4.95 -3.47 29.19
N PHE A 185 4.09 -4.47 29.01
CA PHE A 185 3.07 -4.78 30.03
C PHE A 185 3.73 -5.47 31.21
#